data_AF-A0A1F7LBK2-F1
#
_entry.id   AF-A0A1F7LBK2-F1
#
_cell.length_a   1.000
_cell.length_b   1.000
_cell.length_c   1.000
_cell.angle_alpha   90.00
_cell.angle_beta   90.00
_cell.angle_gamma   90.00
#
_symmetry.space_group_name_H-M   'P 1'
#
loop_
_entity.id
_entity.type
_entity.pdbx_description
1 polymer ?
#
loop_
_entity_poly.entity_id
_entity_poly.type
_entity_poly.pdbx_seq_one_letter_code
_entity_poly.pdbx_strand_id
1 'polypeptide(L)' 'MPKIQWTNLPPALRAHLFDRLRERKITVEDLYQLKLWRESEPEAPDGLWWKDFGSFKVCGEGKYPKTFLLRAQPAKGQKL' A
#
# COMPACT_ATOMS: atom_id res chain seq x y z
N MET A 1 -10.64 -12.89 5.69
CA MET A 1 -10.63 -11.43 5.91
C MET A 1 -11.07 -10.71 4.63
N PRO A 2 -11.54 -9.44 4.63
CA PRO A 2 -11.91 -8.77 3.38
C PRO A 2 -10.69 -8.59 2.47
N LYS A 3 -10.90 -8.48 1.16
CA LYS A 3 -9.83 -8.11 0.22
C LYS A 3 -9.40 -6.67 0.43
N ILE A 4 -8.13 -6.36 0.19
CA ILE A 4 -7.67 -4.96 0.16
C ILE A 4 -8.40 -4.23 -0.97
N GLN A 5 -9.06 -3.12 -0.63
CA GLN A 5 -9.83 -2.31 -1.56
C GLN A 5 -8.90 -1.32 -2.28
N TRP A 6 -8.76 -1.47 -3.60
CA TRP A 6 -7.95 -0.59 -4.46
C TRP A 6 -8.78 0.32 -5.35
N THR A 7 -10.07 0.03 -5.50
CA THR A 7 -11.03 0.79 -6.31
C THR A 7 -12.03 1.53 -5.42
N ASN A 8 -12.65 2.59 -5.96
CA ASN A 8 -13.62 3.41 -5.24
C ASN A 8 -13.11 3.90 -3.86
N LEU A 9 -11.84 4.30 -3.81
CA LEU A 9 -11.24 4.87 -2.61
C LEU A 9 -11.86 6.24 -2.30
N PRO A 10 -12.01 6.62 -1.02
CA PRO A 10 -12.33 8.00 -0.66
C PRO A 10 -11.42 8.99 -1.40
N PRO A 11 -11.94 10.06 -2.01
CA PRO A 11 -11.15 10.95 -2.89
C PRO A 11 -9.89 11.50 -2.23
N ALA A 12 -9.97 11.92 -0.96
CA ALA A 12 -8.82 12.41 -0.20
C ALA A 12 -7.76 11.33 0.02
N LEU A 13 -8.18 10.08 0.27
CA LEU A 13 -7.27 8.95 0.41
C LEU A 13 -6.57 8.63 -0.92
N ARG A 14 -7.32 8.64 -2.02
CA ARG A 14 -6.76 8.46 -3.36
C ARG A 14 -5.70 9.52 -3.65
N ALA A 15 -6.02 10.81 -3.45
CA ALA A 15 -5.10 11.91 -3.66
C ALA A 15 -3.82 11.76 -2.82
N HIS A 16 -3.96 11.45 -1.53
CA HIS A 16 -2.84 11.20 -0.65
C HIS A 16 -1.92 10.09 -1.18
N LEU A 17 -2.47 8.94 -1.61
CA LEU A 17 -1.67 7.85 -2.16
C LEU A 17 -0.87 8.27 -3.41
N PHE A 18 -1.46 9.09 -4.30
CA PHE A 18 -0.75 9.63 -5.46
C PHE A 18 0.38 10.58 -5.07
N ASP A 19 0.15 11.48 -4.11
CA ASP A 19 1.18 12.39 -3.61
C ASP A 19 2.35 11.61 -3.00
N ARG A 20 2.05 10.56 -2.22
CA ARG A 20 3.07 9.68 -1.63
C ARG A 20 3.87 8.91 -2.67
N LEU A 21 3.24 8.36 -3.71
CA LEU A 21 3.95 7.72 -4.82
C LEU A 21 4.95 8.69 -5.46
N ARG A 22 4.52 9.94 -5.72
CA ARG A 22 5.36 10.99 -6.32
C ARG A 22 6.51 11.40 -5.40
N GLU A 23 6.22 11.76 -4.16
CA GLU A 23 7.23 12.19 -3.18
C GLU A 23 8.29 11.12 -2.91
N ARG A 24 7.89 9.85 -2.92
CA ARG A 24 8.77 8.71 -2.64
C ARG A 24 9.49 8.19 -3.88
N LYS A 25 9.27 8.82 -5.04
CA LYS A 25 9.92 8.47 -6.31
C LYS A 25 9.79 6.97 -6.62
N ILE A 26 8.61 6.42 -6.37
CA ILE A 26 8.29 5.02 -6.66
C ILE A 26 8.43 4.80 -8.16
N THR A 27 9.27 3.83 -8.56
CA THR A 27 9.64 3.64 -9.98
C THR A 27 8.57 2.90 -10.77
N VAL A 28 8.74 2.80 -12.08
CA VAL A 28 7.83 2.01 -12.94
C VAL A 28 7.91 0.52 -12.58
N GLU A 29 9.10 0.02 -12.27
CA GLU A 29 9.33 -1.35 -11.83
C GLU A 29 8.64 -1.63 -10.50
N ASP A 30 8.71 -0.69 -9.55
CA ASP A 30 7.99 -0.76 -8.28
C ASP A 30 6.47 -0.82 -8.50
N LEU A 31 5.94 0.03 -9.40
CA LEU A 31 4.53 0.04 -9.75
C LEU A 31 4.07 -1.26 -10.40
N TYR A 32 4.94 -1.93 -11.17
CA TYR A 32 4.66 -3.25 -11.73
C TYR A 32 4.56 -4.32 -10.64
N GLN A 33 5.46 -4.32 -9.65
CA GLN A 33 5.35 -5.23 -8.50
C GLN A 33 4.08 -4.98 -7.69
N LEU A 34 3.73 -3.70 -7.47
CA LEU A 34 2.48 -3.34 -6.81
C LEU A 34 1.26 -3.84 -7.61
N LYS A 35 1.28 -3.72 -8.94
CA LYS A 35 0.20 -4.21 -9.81
C LYS A 35 0.00 -5.72 -9.65
N LEU A 36 1.08 -6.51 -9.77
CA LEU A 36 1.01 -7.98 -9.62
C LEU A 36 0.45 -8.40 -8.26
N TRP A 37 0.88 -7.72 -7.19
CA TRP A 37 0.36 -8.00 -5.85
C TRP A 37 -1.11 -7.61 -5.71
N ARG A 38 -1.57 -6.52 -6.33
CA ARG A 38 -3.00 -6.15 -6.34
C ARG A 38 -3.86 -7.20 -7.06
N GLU A 39 -3.34 -7.74 -8.15
CA GLU A 39 -4.01 -8.78 -8.97
C GLU A 39 -4.08 -10.13 -8.25
N SER A 40 -3.21 -10.39 -7.27
CA SER A 40 -3.31 -11.60 -6.43
C SER A 40 -4.39 -11.51 -5.35
N GLU A 41 -5.16 -10.41 -5.30
CA GLU A 41 -6.25 -10.18 -4.35
C GLU A 41 -5.91 -10.51 -2.88
N PRO A 42 -4.93 -9.82 -2.26
CA PRO A 42 -4.53 -10.07 -0.89
C PRO A 42 -5.65 -9.73 0.10
N GLU A 43 -5.69 -10.49 1.19
CA GLU A 43 -6.58 -10.24 2.32
C GLU A 43 -6.03 -9.14 3.24
N ALA A 44 -6.94 -8.34 3.80
CA ALA A 44 -6.64 -7.19 4.64
C ALA A 44 -7.01 -7.49 6.11
N PRO A 45 -6.05 -7.47 7.06
CA PRO A 45 -6.35 -7.57 8.48
C PRO A 45 -7.27 -6.46 8.97
N ASP A 46 -8.00 -6.68 10.05
CA ASP A 46 -8.90 -5.66 10.61
C ASP A 46 -8.15 -4.42 11.10
N GLY A 47 -6.92 -4.60 11.59
CA GLY A 47 -6.07 -3.53 12.12
C GLY A 47 -5.02 -3.01 11.15
N LEU A 48 -3.96 -2.41 11.71
CA LEU A 48 -2.80 -1.95 10.94
C LEU A 48 -2.08 -3.12 10.27
N TRP A 49 -1.71 -2.93 9.00
CA TRP A 49 -0.94 -3.89 8.23
C TRP A 49 0.05 -3.21 7.30
N TRP A 50 1.04 -3.97 6.83
CA TRP A 50 2.01 -3.49 5.85
C TRP A 50 2.59 -4.60 4.99
N LYS A 51 2.96 -4.27 3.76
CA LYS A 51 3.65 -5.13 2.80
C LYS A 51 5.01 -4.53 2.44
N ASP A 52 6.07 -5.34 2.52
CA ASP A 52 7.41 -4.97 2.03
C ASP A 52 7.58 -5.35 0.56
N PHE A 53 8.03 -4.39 -0.25
CA PHE A 53 8.46 -4.57 -1.64
C PHE A 53 9.99 -4.43 -1.79
N GLY A 54 10.72 -4.24 -0.69
CA GLY A 54 12.17 -4.07 -0.66
C GLY A 54 12.60 -2.61 -0.84
N SER A 55 12.22 -1.98 -1.96
CA SER A 55 12.47 -0.55 -2.26
C SER A 55 11.52 0.38 -1.49
N PHE A 56 10.27 -0.03 -1.33
CA PHE A 56 9.23 0.69 -0.60
C PHE A 56 8.34 -0.27 0.21
N LYS A 57 7.47 0.31 1.03
CA LYS A 57 6.41 -0.43 1.73
C LYS A 57 5.06 0.21 1.47
N VAL A 58 4.03 -0.62 1.40
CA VAL A 58 2.63 -0.18 1.50
C VAL A 58 2.15 -0.43 2.91
N CYS A 59 1.52 0.57 3.53
CA CYS A 59 0.86 0.40 4.81
C CYS A 59 -0.64 0.65 4.66
N GLY A 60 -1.44 -0.04 5.45
CA GLY A 60 -2.87 0.15 5.48
C GLY A 60 -3.49 -0.19 6.83
N GLU A 61 -4.81 -0.08 6.86
CA GLU A 61 -5.63 -0.32 8.04
C GLU A 61 -7.01 -0.81 7.59
N GLY A 62 -7.45 -1.94 8.14
CA GLY A 62 -8.64 -2.61 7.64
C GLY A 62 -8.51 -2.88 6.14
N LYS A 63 -9.59 -2.73 5.39
CA LYS A 63 -9.58 -2.91 3.93
C LYS A 63 -8.80 -1.86 3.13
N TYR A 64 -8.32 -0.76 3.73
CA TYR A 64 -7.79 0.37 2.97
C TYR A 64 -6.25 0.44 2.98
N PRO A 65 -5.60 0.62 1.82
CA PRO A 65 -4.23 1.13 1.79
C PRO A 65 -4.24 2.59 2.28
N LYS A 66 -3.25 2.97 3.08
CA LYS A 66 -3.17 4.28 3.75
C LYS A 66 -1.99 5.12 3.31
N THR A 67 -0.82 4.52 3.07
CA THR A 67 0.36 5.29 2.65
C THR A 67 1.45 4.42 2.02
N PHE A 68 2.43 5.10 1.41
CA PHE A 68 3.70 4.52 0.98
C PHE A 68 4.84 5.03 1.84
N LEU A 69 5.74 4.12 2.23
CA LEU A 69 6.93 4.40 3.01
C LEU A 69 8.19 4.03 2.21
N LEU A 70 9.28 4.77 2.42
CA LEU A 70 10.59 4.35 1.94
C LEU A 70 11.08 3.12 2.70
N ARG A 71 12.00 2.35 2.11
CA ARG A 71 12.63 1.19 2.75
C ARG A 71 13.06 1.44 4.20
N ALA A 72 13.70 2.58 4.47
CA ALA A 72 14.26 2.92 5.78
C ALA A 72 13.21 3.34 6.82
N GLN A 73 11.98 3.66 6.41
CA GLN A 73 10.94 4.09 7.34
C GLN A 73 10.29 2.87 8.01
N PRO A 74 10.09 2.89 9.35
CA PRO A 74 9.46 1.79 10.06
C PRO A 74 7.96 1.72 9.75
N ALA A 75 7.46 0.50 9.57
CA ALA A 75 6.03 0.21 9.43
C ALA A 75 5.48 -0.38 10.74
N LYS A 76 4.17 -0.23 10.97
CA LYS A 76 3.47 -0.75 12.15
C LYS A 76 2.39 -1.75 11.71
N GLY A 77 2.06 -2.69 12.60
CA GLY A 77 1.01 -3.67 12.39
C GLY A 77 1.49 -4.98 11.77
N GLN A 78 0.53 -5.79 11.32
CA GLN A 78 0.78 -7.13 10.77
C GLN A 78 1.49 -7.05 9.42
N LYS A 79 2.56 -7.84 9.26
CA LYS A 79 3.25 -7.97 7.97
C LYS A 79 2.48 -8.91 7.04
N LEU A 80 2.32 -8.48 5.79
CA LEU A 80 1.78 -9.23 4.65
C LEU A 80 2.89 -9.65 3.68
#